data_AF-A0A1G3AIE2-F1
#
_entry.id   AF-A0A1G3AIE2-F1
#
_cell.length_a   1.000
_cell.length_b   1.000
_cell.length_c   1.000
_cell.angle_alpha   90.00
_cell.angle_beta   90.00
_cell.angle_gamma   90.00
#
_symmetry.space_group_name_H-M   'P 1'
#
loop_
_entity.id
_entity.type
_entity.pdbx_description
1 polymer ?
#
loop_
_entity_poly.entity_id
_entity_poly.type
_entity_poly.pdbx_seq_one_letter_code
_entity_poly.pdbx_strand_id
1 'polypeptide(L)'
;MKPERYSAGSCASFCALVLRSVPEIQKRLMPMVLLMARKAVEKEPENADSLRTLGEALYHTEDRENAEAILLKAFNLSIAISDIHDPQTIEIAQLLIQLYEAWGKPEKAEEWRAKLLQAENMRK
;
A
#
# COMPACT_ATOMS: atom_id res chain seq x y z
N MET A 1 24.95 3.06 22.22
CA MET A 1 23.74 3.05 21.37
C MET A 1 24.13 2.37 20.07
N LYS A 2 23.70 1.12 19.83
CA LYS A 2 23.99 0.44 18.55
C LYS A 2 23.12 1.13 17.49
N PRO A 3 23.64 1.52 16.31
CA PRO A 3 22.79 2.04 15.25
C PRO A 3 21.85 0.90 14.83
N GLU A 4 20.55 1.08 15.03
CA GLU A 4 19.54 0.17 14.50
C GLU A 4 19.73 0.11 12.98
N ARG A 5 20.02 -1.09 12.45
CA ARG A 5 20.48 -1.25 11.06
C ARG A 5 19.38 -1.01 10.00
N TYR A 6 18.15 -0.68 10.38
CA TYR A 6 17.07 -0.23 9.49
C TYR A 6 15.93 0.45 10.28
N SER A 7 15.36 1.53 9.74
CA SER A 7 14.07 2.09 10.20
C SER A 7 12.92 1.61 9.30
N ALA A 8 11.69 1.63 9.79
CA ALA A 8 10.51 1.34 8.97
C ALA A 8 10.47 2.25 7.72
N GLY A 9 10.86 3.52 7.88
CA GLY A 9 11.00 4.46 6.77
C GLY A 9 12.11 4.11 5.77
N SER A 10 13.25 3.56 6.22
CA SER A 10 14.31 3.07 5.29
C SER A 10 13.85 1.85 4.51
N CYS A 11 13.10 0.95 5.14
CA CYS A 11 12.50 -0.21 4.47
C CYS A 11 11.45 0.23 3.44
N ALA A 12 10.53 1.13 3.82
CA ALA A 12 9.50 1.68 2.92
C ALA A 12 10.12 2.41 1.72
N SER A 13 11.16 3.23 1.94
CA SER A 13 11.88 3.94 0.87
C SER A 13 12.55 3.00 -0.14
N PHE A 14 13.20 1.94 0.34
CA PHE A 14 13.79 0.92 -0.53
C PHE A 14 12.72 0.16 -1.33
N CYS A 15 11.62 -0.21 -0.67
CA CYS A 15 10.50 -0.91 -1.34
C CYS A 15 9.88 -0.03 -2.43
N ALA A 16 9.58 1.24 -2.13
CA ALA A 16 9.04 2.19 -3.10
C ALA A 16 9.96 2.41 -4.31
N LEU A 17 11.28 2.44 -4.10
CA LEU A 17 12.25 2.55 -5.19
C LEU A 17 12.21 1.33 -6.12
N VAL A 18 12.16 0.13 -5.55
CA VAL A 18 12.13 -1.12 -6.33
C VAL A 18 10.79 -1.28 -7.06
N LEU A 19 9.67 -0.93 -6.42
CA LEU A 19 8.34 -1.02 -7.01
C LEU A 19 8.15 -0.07 -8.21
N ARG A 20 8.84 1.07 -8.21
CA ARG A 20 8.88 2.02 -9.34
C ARG A 20 9.97 1.71 -10.38
N SER A 21 10.78 0.66 -10.17
CA SER A 21 11.87 0.30 -11.08
C SER A 21 11.38 -0.53 -12.28
N VAL A 22 12.26 -0.79 -13.26
CA VAL A 22 11.89 -1.60 -14.42
C VAL A 22 11.44 -3.01 -14.03
N PRO A 23 10.47 -3.64 -14.74
CA PRO A 23 9.83 -4.90 -14.31
C PRO A 23 10.79 -6.05 -14.02
N GLU A 24 11.92 -6.11 -14.71
CA GLU A 24 12.92 -7.17 -14.52
C GLU A 24 13.67 -7.02 -13.19
N ILE A 25 14.00 -5.78 -12.79
CA ILE A 25 14.60 -5.49 -11.47
C ILE A 25 13.55 -5.72 -10.38
N GLN A 26 12.32 -5.25 -10.60
CA GLN A 26 11.21 -5.45 -9.68
C GLN A 26 10.99 -6.95 -9.40
N LYS A 27 10.87 -7.78 -10.44
CA LYS A 27 10.68 -9.23 -10.31
C LYS A 27 11.85 -9.89 -9.57
N ARG A 28 13.08 -9.50 -9.87
CA ARG A 28 14.29 -10.06 -9.25
C ARG A 28 14.38 -9.72 -7.75
N LEU A 29 13.96 -8.52 -7.36
CA LEU A 29 14.06 -8.03 -5.98
C LEU A 29 12.78 -8.24 -5.16
N MET A 30 11.68 -8.68 -5.78
CA MET A 30 10.39 -8.85 -5.13
C MET A 30 10.43 -9.69 -3.83
N PRO A 31 11.16 -10.83 -3.75
CA PRO A 31 11.26 -11.57 -2.49
C PRO A 31 11.88 -10.75 -1.36
N MET A 32 12.83 -9.87 -1.69
CA MET A 32 13.47 -8.98 -0.71
C MET A 32 12.52 -7.86 -0.29
N VAL A 33 11.77 -7.28 -1.23
CA VAL A 33 10.73 -6.26 -0.95
C VAL A 33 9.68 -6.82 0.01
N LEU A 34 9.14 -8.00 -0.27
CA LEU A 34 8.17 -8.68 0.60
C LEU A 34 8.73 -8.92 2.01
N LEU A 35 9.97 -9.42 2.11
CA LEU A 35 10.60 -9.66 3.41
C LEU A 35 10.75 -8.36 4.22
N MET A 36 11.20 -7.29 3.56
CA MET A 36 11.42 -6.00 4.21
C MET A 36 10.11 -5.33 4.61
N ALA A 37 9.08 -5.40 3.78
CA ALA A 37 7.76 -4.87 4.08
C ALA A 37 7.08 -5.62 5.23
N ARG A 38 7.19 -6.96 5.28
CA ARG A 38 6.69 -7.75 6.42
C ARG A 38 7.38 -7.36 7.72
N LYS A 39 8.71 -7.22 7.72
CA LYS A 39 9.46 -6.76 8.89
C LYS A 39 9.08 -5.35 9.35
N ALA A 40 8.75 -4.46 8.42
CA ALA A 40 8.29 -3.12 8.76
C ALA A 40 6.94 -3.17 9.50
N VAL A 41 5.99 -3.96 9.00
CA VAL A 41 4.68 -4.19 9.66
C VAL A 41 4.82 -4.93 10.99
N GLU A 42 5.74 -5.88 11.12
CA GLU A 42 6.01 -6.55 12.40
C GLU A 42 6.53 -5.58 13.46
N LYS A 43 7.37 -4.61 13.06
CA LYS A 43 7.89 -3.58 13.97
C LYS A 43 6.81 -2.56 14.34
N GLU A 44 5.98 -2.15 13.37
CA GLU A 44 4.95 -1.13 13.53
C GLU A 44 3.62 -1.57 12.89
N PRO A 45 2.82 -2.42 13.57
CA PRO A 45 1.64 -3.07 12.97
C PRO A 45 0.45 -2.14 12.72
N GLU A 46 0.51 -0.94 13.29
CA GLU A 46 -0.49 0.14 13.16
C GLU A 46 0.02 1.31 12.31
N ASN A 47 1.21 1.17 11.68
CA ASN A 47 1.72 2.18 10.77
C ASN A 47 1.10 1.96 9.37
N ALA A 48 0.28 2.93 8.94
CA ALA A 48 -0.41 2.87 7.66
C ALA A 48 0.52 2.86 6.43
N ASP A 49 1.70 3.49 6.48
CA ASP A 49 2.66 3.48 5.36
C ASP A 49 3.39 2.13 5.24
N SER A 50 3.71 1.51 6.39
CA SER A 50 4.27 0.15 6.42
C SER A 50 3.27 -0.87 5.85
N LEU A 51 2.00 -0.76 6.24
CA LEU A 51 0.93 -1.59 5.69
C LEU A 51 0.70 -1.33 4.20
N ARG A 52 0.65 -0.06 3.76
CA ARG A 52 0.55 0.32 2.35
C ARG A 52 1.65 -0.35 1.52
N THR A 53 2.90 -0.24 1.98
CA THR A 53 4.07 -0.82 1.31
C THR A 53 3.96 -2.34 1.20
N LEU A 54 3.50 -3.03 2.25
CA LEU A 54 3.29 -4.48 2.21
C LEU A 54 2.16 -4.86 1.25
N GLY A 55 1.06 -4.11 1.25
CA GLY A 55 -0.07 -4.33 0.35
C GLY A 55 0.33 -4.17 -1.12
N GLU A 56 1.08 -3.12 -1.44
CA GLU A 56 1.64 -2.89 -2.79
C GLU A 56 2.57 -4.02 -3.21
N ALA A 57 3.45 -4.49 -2.32
CA ALA A 57 4.34 -5.61 -2.62
C ALA A 57 3.57 -6.93 -2.89
N LEU A 58 2.52 -7.21 -2.11
CA LEU A 58 1.67 -8.40 -2.28
C LEU A 58 0.87 -8.36 -3.58
N TYR A 59 0.41 -7.17 -3.98
CA TYR A 59 -0.26 -6.94 -5.26
C TYR A 59 0.63 -7.40 -6.43
N HIS A 60 1.93 -7.10 -6.39
CA HIS A 60 2.88 -7.52 -7.43
C HIS A 60 3.26 -9.01 -7.39
N THR A 61 2.87 -9.76 -6.37
CA THR A 61 3.12 -11.22 -6.27
C THR A 61 1.89 -12.07 -6.56
N GLU A 62 0.86 -11.49 -7.20
CA GLU A 62 -0.42 -12.14 -7.50
C GLU A 62 -1.23 -12.59 -6.27
N ASP A 63 -0.78 -12.24 -5.06
CA ASP A 63 -1.43 -12.57 -3.79
C ASP A 63 -2.50 -11.52 -3.46
N ARG A 64 -3.55 -11.53 -4.30
CA ARG A 64 -4.57 -10.48 -4.33
C ARG A 64 -5.40 -10.41 -3.06
N GLU A 65 -5.66 -11.55 -2.43
CA GLU A 65 -6.45 -11.64 -1.19
C GLU A 65 -5.69 -11.02 -0.01
N ASN A 66 -4.42 -11.36 0.17
CA ASN A 66 -3.61 -10.76 1.22
C ASN A 66 -3.33 -9.28 0.93
N ALA A 67 -3.14 -8.91 -0.34
CA ALA A 67 -3.02 -7.51 -0.74
C ALA A 67 -4.28 -6.70 -0.36
N GLU A 68 -5.48 -7.20 -0.67
CA GLU A 68 -6.75 -6.57 -0.31
C GLU A 68 -6.83 -6.36 1.21
N ALA A 69 -6.61 -7.42 2.00
CA ALA A 69 -6.72 -7.36 3.46
C ALA A 69 -5.76 -6.32 4.07
N ILE A 70 -4.51 -6.30 3.61
CA ILE A 70 -3.49 -5.37 4.12
C ILE A 70 -3.79 -3.92 3.69
N LEU A 71 -4.17 -3.69 2.43
CA LEU A 71 -4.49 -2.35 1.93
C LEU A 71 -5.75 -1.79 2.59
N LEU A 72 -6.78 -2.60 2.84
CA LEU A 72 -7.96 -2.18 3.59
C LEU A 72 -7.61 -1.78 5.03
N LYS A 73 -6.73 -2.53 5.69
CA LYS A 73 -6.24 -2.16 7.03
C LYS A 73 -5.47 -0.84 7.00
N ALA A 74 -4.59 -0.66 6.01
CA ALA A 74 -3.85 0.59 5.81
C ALA A 74 -4.81 1.78 5.62
N PHE A 75 -5.84 1.62 4.78
CA PHE A 75 -6.83 2.65 4.50
C PHE A 75 -7.59 3.06 5.76
N ASN A 76 -8.08 2.07 6.52
CA ASN A 76 -8.84 2.34 7.76
C ASN A 76 -8.01 3.06 8.82
N LEU A 77 -6.72 2.76 8.92
CA LEU A 77 -5.82 3.48 9.82
C LEU A 77 -5.55 4.90 9.32
N SER A 78 -5.26 5.06 8.02
CA SER A 78 -4.99 6.36 7.41
C SER A 78 -6.16 7.33 7.56
N ILE A 79 -7.39 6.88 7.29
CA ILE A 79 -8.59 7.69 7.42
C ILE A 79 -8.99 7.98 8.88
N ALA A 80 -8.58 7.13 9.83
CA ALA A 80 -8.82 7.38 11.25
C ALA A 80 -7.86 8.41 11.85
N ILE A 81 -6.64 8.50 11.31
CA ILE A 81 -5.61 9.46 11.74
C ILE A 81 -5.81 10.83 11.10
N SER A 82 -6.12 10.84 9.81
CA SER A 82 -6.27 12.04 8.99
C SER A 82 -7.69 12.07 8.44
N ASP A 83 -7.85 12.08 7.12
CA ASP A 83 -9.13 11.94 6.45
C ASP A 83 -8.95 11.30 5.05
N ILE A 84 -10.00 11.36 4.23
CA ILE A 84 -10.02 10.83 2.87
C ILE A 84 -9.32 11.73 1.83
N HIS A 85 -8.99 12.97 2.19
CA HIS A 85 -8.25 13.92 1.36
C HIS A 85 -6.75 13.86 1.58
N ASP A 86 -6.31 13.21 2.65
CA ASP A 86 -4.91 12.94 2.92
C ASP A 86 -4.24 12.24 1.71
N PRO A 87 -3.08 12.74 1.23
CA PRO A 87 -2.38 12.13 0.10
C PRO A 87 -2.12 10.64 0.28
N GLN A 88 -1.77 10.21 1.50
CA GLN A 88 -1.50 8.79 1.79
C GLN A 88 -2.79 7.96 1.70
N THR A 89 -3.91 8.48 2.21
CA THR A 89 -5.22 7.82 2.11
C THR A 89 -5.65 7.66 0.65
N ILE A 90 -5.45 8.69 -0.17
CA ILE A 90 -5.74 8.65 -1.62
C ILE A 90 -4.86 7.62 -2.32
N GLU A 91 -3.56 7.59 -2.04
CA GLU A 91 -2.64 6.59 -2.62
C GLU A 91 -3.06 5.16 -2.28
N ILE A 92 -3.44 4.89 -1.02
CA ILE A 92 -3.92 3.56 -0.62
C ILE A 92 -5.21 3.19 -1.37
N ALA A 93 -6.14 4.13 -1.53
CA ALA A 93 -7.37 3.90 -2.29
C ALA A 93 -7.09 3.64 -3.78
N GLN A 94 -6.12 4.33 -4.37
CA GLN A 94 -5.69 4.08 -5.74
C GLN A 94 -5.07 2.68 -5.91
N LEU A 95 -4.29 2.21 -4.94
CA LEU A 95 -3.75 0.84 -4.95
C LEU A 95 -4.88 -0.21 -4.87
N LEU A 96 -5.92 0.03 -4.06
CA LEU A 96 -7.09 -0.84 -4.01
C LEU A 96 -7.82 -0.90 -5.37
N ILE A 97 -7.98 0.24 -6.04
CA ILE A 97 -8.57 0.30 -7.39
C ILE A 97 -7.75 -0.55 -8.37
N GLN A 98 -6.43 -0.32 -8.44
CA GLN A 98 -5.54 -1.09 -9.33
C GLN A 98 -5.57 -2.59 -9.03
N LEU A 99 -5.58 -2.96 -7.74
CA LEU A 99 -5.70 -4.35 -7.30
C LEU A 99 -6.98 -5.00 -7.84
N TYR A 100 -8.13 -4.34 -7.69
CA TYR A 100 -9.41 -4.89 -8.14
C TYR A 100 -9.48 -5.00 -9.66
N GLU A 101 -8.94 -4.03 -10.40
CA GLU A 101 -8.86 -4.10 -11.86
C GLU A 101 -8.00 -5.28 -12.33
N ALA A 102 -6.82 -5.44 -11.74
CA ALA A 102 -5.93 -6.57 -12.03
C ALA A 102 -6.47 -7.93 -11.55
N TRP A 103 -7.46 -7.94 -10.66
CA TRP A 103 -8.19 -9.12 -10.22
C TRP A 103 -9.41 -9.43 -11.09
N GLY A 104 -9.81 -8.53 -11.98
CA GLY A 104 -11.05 -8.69 -12.75
C GLY A 104 -12.31 -8.46 -11.90
N LYS A 105 -12.25 -7.55 -10.91
CA LYS A 105 -13.38 -7.09 -10.09
C LYS A 105 -13.66 -5.60 -10.32
N PRO A 106 -13.99 -5.17 -11.55
CA PRO A 106 -14.15 -3.75 -11.89
C PRO A 106 -15.26 -3.06 -11.08
N GLU A 107 -16.28 -3.79 -10.63
CA GLU A 107 -17.37 -3.24 -9.82
C GLU A 107 -16.84 -2.69 -8.49
N LYS A 108 -15.95 -3.45 -7.82
CA LYS A 108 -15.29 -2.98 -6.61
C LYS A 108 -14.40 -1.78 -6.91
N ALA A 109 -13.66 -1.79 -8.02
CA ALA A 109 -12.83 -0.65 -8.41
C ALA A 109 -13.67 0.63 -8.58
N GLU A 110 -14.85 0.53 -9.19
CA GLU A 110 -15.78 1.65 -9.34
C GLU A 110 -16.35 2.14 -8.00
N GLU A 111 -16.66 1.25 -7.06
CA GLU A 111 -17.06 1.66 -5.70
C GLU A 111 -16.00 2.54 -5.04
N TRP A 112 -14.72 2.18 -5.18
CA TRP A 112 -13.60 2.97 -4.64
C TRP A 112 -13.41 4.30 -5.38
N ARG A 113 -13.57 4.33 -6.70
CA ARG A 113 -13.56 5.57 -7.50
C ARG A 113 -14.68 6.52 -7.08
N ALA A 114 -15.90 5.99 -6.96
CA ALA A 114 -17.06 6.76 -6.53
C ALA A 114 -16.84 7.33 -5.13
N LYS A 115 -16.25 6.56 -4.21
CA LYS A 115 -15.91 7.01 -2.85
C LYS A 115 -14.93 8.19 -2.86
N LEU A 116 -13.88 8.12 -3.68
CA LEU A 116 -12.90 9.22 -3.82
C LEU A 116 -13.54 10.47 -4.47
N LEU A 117 -14.34 10.29 -5.52
CA LEU A 117 -15.02 11.39 -6.19
C LEU A 117 -16.05 12.07 -5.28
N GLN A 118 -16.80 11.29 -4.51
CA GLN A 118 -17.75 11.80 -3.54
C GLN A 118 -17.04 12.64 -2.47
N ALA A 119 -15.91 12.15 -1.95
CA ALA A 119 -15.08 12.91 -1.03
C ALA A 119 -14.64 14.23 -1.66
N GLU A 120 -14.04 14.20 -2.86
CA GLU A 120 -13.59 15.41 -3.57
C GLU A 120 -14.71 16.44 -3.74
N ASN A 121 -15.92 15.99 -4.07
CA ASN A 121 -17.08 16.88 -4.22
C ASN A 121 -17.54 17.52 -2.90
N MET A 122 -17.35 16.84 -1.76
CA MET A 122 -17.67 17.39 -0.43
C MET A 122 -16.63 18.41 0.07
N ARG A 123 -15.45 18.48 -0.56
CA ARG A 123 -14.40 19.46 -0.23
C ARG A 123 -14.66 20.85 -0.81
N LYS A 124 -15.49 20.94 -1.86
CA LYS A 124 -15.84 22.19 -2.56
C LYS A 124 -16.96 22.92 -1.85
#